data_AF-A0A7C2EU03-F1
#
_entry.id   AF-A0A7C2EU03-F1
#
_cell.length_a   1.000
_cell.length_b   1.000
_cell.length_c   1.000
_cell.angle_alpha   90.00
_cell.angle_beta   90.00
_cell.angle_gamma   90.00
#
_symmetry.space_group_name_H-M   'P 1'
#
loop_
_entity.id
_entity.type
_entity.pdbx_description
1 polymer ?
#
loop_
_entity_poly.entity_id
_entity_poly.type
_entity_poly.pdbx_seq_one_letter_code
_entity_poly.pdbx_strand_id
1 'polypeptide(L)'
;MAKSNLVRSEGWVHLQVFANTSDGVFAVDPEGRVVIWNKAATRILGFEADEALGRRCCDVMSGFDVSGNLLCYPGCQVMVLSARQQPIHHFDMRTRRKDGQEIWINISTIVVPGANDQASGTVHLFREVMHARPAPGRMRHHPESGGRQARERTPSGVVASSGSPGRNPAERLTSREREILRLVAGGLATSTIASKLCISQTTVRNHIQHILAKLGAHSRLEAVTFVFGQELFAPGLH
;
A
#
# COMPACT_ATOMS: atom_id res chain seq x y z
N MET A 1 -34.71 -14.00 -14.40
CA MET A 1 -33.90 -14.52 -13.27
C MET A 1 -32.77 -15.36 -13.85
N ALA A 2 -31.56 -14.84 -13.87
CA ALA A 2 -30.31 -15.58 -14.09
C ALA A 2 -29.14 -14.60 -13.82
N LYS A 3 -28.80 -14.43 -12.54
CA LYS A 3 -27.60 -13.71 -12.08
C LYS A 3 -26.93 -14.55 -11.01
N SER A 4 -26.11 -15.50 -11.43
CA SER A 4 -24.97 -15.99 -10.64
C SER A 4 -24.14 -16.93 -11.53
N ASN A 5 -22.83 -17.00 -11.28
CA ASN A 5 -21.93 -18.09 -11.71
C ASN A 5 -21.04 -17.90 -12.95
N LEU A 6 -20.43 -16.72 -13.18
CA LEU A 6 -19.28 -16.73 -14.10
C LEU A 6 -18.20 -15.65 -13.90
N VAL A 7 -17.70 -15.42 -12.67
CA VAL A 7 -16.38 -14.78 -12.45
C VAL A 7 -15.79 -15.32 -11.14
N ARG A 8 -15.22 -16.53 -11.17
CA ARG A 8 -14.64 -17.22 -10.00
C ARG A 8 -13.43 -18.09 -10.37
N SER A 9 -12.73 -17.77 -11.46
CA SER A 9 -11.57 -18.55 -11.90
C SER A 9 -10.27 -18.08 -11.23
N GLU A 10 -9.81 -18.89 -10.29
CA GLU A 10 -8.41 -19.24 -9.98
C GLU A 10 -7.38 -18.17 -9.54
N GLY A 11 -7.62 -16.87 -9.73
CA GLY A 11 -6.77 -15.80 -9.15
C GLY A 11 -7.07 -15.46 -7.67
N TRP A 12 -8.13 -16.05 -7.10
CA TRP A 12 -8.71 -15.65 -5.81
C TRP A 12 -8.11 -16.34 -4.58
N VAL A 13 -7.37 -17.44 -4.75
CA VAL A 13 -6.94 -18.31 -3.66
C VAL A 13 -5.91 -17.64 -2.73
N HIS A 14 -5.18 -16.63 -3.22
CA HIS A 14 -4.06 -16.03 -2.51
C HIS A 14 -4.37 -14.73 -1.75
N LEU A 15 -5.58 -14.18 -1.88
CA LEU A 15 -6.05 -13.04 -1.08
C LEU A 15 -6.27 -13.38 0.41
N GLN A 16 -6.17 -14.65 0.82
CA GLN A 16 -6.30 -15.05 2.22
C GLN A 16 -5.30 -14.35 3.14
N VAL A 17 -4.10 -13.99 2.64
CA VAL A 17 -3.14 -13.23 3.44
C VAL A 17 -3.63 -11.82 3.73
N PHE A 18 -4.31 -11.16 2.80
CA PHE A 18 -4.93 -9.85 3.05
C PHE A 18 -6.26 -9.96 3.80
N ALA A 19 -6.96 -11.10 3.71
CA ALA A 19 -8.29 -11.28 4.28
C ALA A 19 -8.31 -11.30 5.83
N ASN A 20 -7.19 -11.66 6.46
CA ASN A 20 -7.08 -11.83 7.92
C ASN A 20 -6.17 -10.81 8.61
N THR A 21 -5.82 -9.71 7.94
CA THR A 21 -5.05 -8.62 8.55
C THR A 21 -5.93 -7.63 9.30
N SER A 22 -5.37 -6.99 10.32
CA SER A 22 -5.93 -5.77 10.93
C SER A 22 -5.88 -4.59 9.97
N ASP A 23 -4.87 -4.58 9.10
CA ASP A 23 -4.58 -3.49 8.17
C ASP A 23 -5.53 -3.53 6.99
N GLY A 24 -6.03 -2.36 6.62
CA GLY A 24 -6.78 -2.16 5.39
C GLY A 24 -5.86 -2.37 4.20
N VAL A 25 -6.35 -3.09 3.19
CA VAL A 25 -5.61 -3.36 1.97
C VAL A 25 -6.52 -3.08 0.78
N PHE A 26 -6.00 -2.29 -0.15
CA PHE A 26 -6.56 -2.17 -1.48
C PHE A 26 -5.45 -2.19 -2.52
N ALA A 27 -5.78 -2.57 -3.74
CA ALA A 27 -4.85 -2.49 -4.86
C ALA A 27 -5.50 -1.76 -6.02
N VAL A 28 -4.68 -1.12 -6.85
CA VAL A 28 -5.12 -0.39 -8.04
C VAL A 28 -4.36 -0.80 -9.28
N ASP A 29 -5.04 -0.74 -10.41
CA ASP A 29 -4.45 -0.83 -11.76
C ASP A 29 -3.67 0.46 -12.11
N PRO A 30 -2.96 0.54 -13.26
CA PRO A 30 -2.22 1.74 -13.67
C PRO A 30 -3.10 3.00 -13.82
N GLU A 31 -4.38 2.82 -14.13
CA GLU A 31 -5.36 3.89 -14.26
C GLU A 31 -5.88 4.38 -12.89
N GLY A 32 -5.48 3.71 -11.80
CA GLY A 32 -5.84 4.04 -10.43
C GLY A 32 -7.20 3.49 -10.01
N ARG A 33 -7.77 2.50 -10.71
CA ARG A 33 -9.02 1.85 -10.34
C ARG A 33 -8.77 0.76 -9.32
N VAL A 34 -9.62 0.70 -8.29
CA VAL A 34 -9.54 -0.31 -7.25
C VAL A 34 -9.88 -1.68 -7.84
N VAL A 35 -8.93 -2.62 -7.76
CA VAL A 35 -9.09 -4.01 -8.21
C VAL A 35 -9.15 -4.99 -7.04
N ILE A 36 -8.70 -4.57 -5.85
CA ILE A 36 -8.73 -5.38 -4.62
C ILE A 36 -9.20 -4.50 -3.47
N TRP A 37 -10.04 -5.08 -2.60
CA TRP A 37 -10.50 -4.46 -1.35
C TRP A 37 -10.70 -5.54 -0.28
N ASN A 38 -10.00 -5.45 0.86
CA ASN A 38 -10.14 -6.44 1.94
C ASN A 38 -11.18 -6.03 3.00
N LYS A 39 -11.57 -6.99 3.86
CA LYS A 39 -12.54 -6.75 4.94
C LYS A 39 -12.09 -5.68 5.94
N ALA A 40 -10.78 -5.54 6.16
CA ALA A 40 -10.26 -4.50 7.05
C ALA A 40 -10.45 -3.10 6.45
N ALA A 41 -10.29 -2.95 5.13
CA ALA A 41 -10.55 -1.70 4.44
C ALA A 41 -12.03 -1.28 4.58
N THR A 42 -12.96 -2.24 4.46
CA THR A 42 -14.37 -2.02 4.78
C THR A 42 -14.58 -1.55 6.21
N ARG A 43 -13.97 -2.21 7.20
CA ARG A 43 -14.12 -1.80 8.61
C ARG A 43 -13.56 -0.40 8.89
N ILE A 44 -12.42 -0.03 8.28
CA ILE A 44 -11.73 1.23 8.57
C ILE A 44 -12.38 2.41 7.81
N LEU A 45 -12.79 2.21 6.56
CA LEU A 45 -13.31 3.29 5.69
C LEU A 45 -14.83 3.27 5.53
N GLY A 46 -15.49 2.17 5.87
CA GLY A 46 -16.95 2.02 5.79
C GLY A 46 -17.50 1.71 4.40
N PHE A 47 -16.66 1.61 3.37
CA PHE A 47 -17.08 1.22 2.02
C PHE A 47 -17.06 -0.31 1.87
N GLU A 48 -18.15 -0.87 1.36
CA GLU A 48 -18.19 -2.29 0.97
C GLU A 48 -17.35 -2.52 -0.29
N ALA A 49 -16.91 -3.76 -0.50
CA ALA A 49 -16.01 -4.08 -1.62
C ALA A 49 -16.65 -3.78 -2.98
N ASP A 50 -17.93 -4.09 -3.16
CA ASP A 50 -18.69 -3.78 -4.38
C ASP A 50 -18.87 -2.28 -4.63
N GLU A 51 -18.82 -1.46 -3.57
CA GLU A 51 -18.85 0.00 -3.66
C GLU A 51 -17.48 0.61 -3.97
N ALA A 52 -16.39 -0.12 -3.76
CA ALA A 52 -15.02 0.35 -3.98
C ALA A 52 -14.45 -0.14 -5.32
N LEU A 53 -14.68 -1.41 -5.67
CA LEU A 53 -14.13 -2.05 -6.85
C LEU A 53 -14.53 -1.31 -8.15
N GLY A 54 -13.56 -1.14 -9.05
CA GLY A 54 -13.71 -0.46 -10.35
C GLY A 54 -13.72 1.08 -10.29
N ARG A 55 -13.95 1.68 -9.12
CA ARG A 55 -13.85 3.15 -8.93
C ARG A 55 -12.41 3.59 -8.84
N ARG A 56 -12.15 4.86 -9.14
CA ARG A 56 -10.82 5.44 -8.92
C ARG A 56 -10.55 5.54 -7.43
N CYS A 57 -9.34 5.19 -7.01
CA CYS A 57 -8.94 5.29 -5.61
C CYS A 57 -9.07 6.71 -5.06
N CYS A 58 -8.88 7.76 -5.89
CA CYS A 58 -9.06 9.14 -5.45
C CYS A 58 -10.49 9.46 -5.04
N ASP A 59 -11.49 8.84 -5.67
CA ASP A 59 -12.92 9.06 -5.38
C ASP A 59 -13.36 8.34 -4.10
N VAL A 60 -12.64 7.29 -3.71
CA VAL A 60 -12.88 6.52 -2.49
C VAL A 60 -12.09 7.11 -1.32
N MET A 61 -10.81 7.40 -1.52
CA MET A 61 -9.88 7.79 -0.46
C MET A 61 -9.93 9.29 -0.14
N SER A 62 -10.14 10.18 -1.11
CA SER A 62 -10.27 11.64 -0.89
C SER A 62 -9.24 12.22 0.11
N GLY A 63 -7.96 11.83 -0.05
CA GLY A 63 -6.90 12.06 0.93
C GLY A 63 -6.26 13.45 0.87
N PHE A 64 -5.88 13.95 2.06
CA PHE A 64 -5.17 15.21 2.29
C PHE A 64 -3.95 15.00 3.19
N ASP A 65 -2.89 15.78 2.99
CA ASP A 65 -1.70 15.74 3.86
C ASP A 65 -1.93 16.46 5.20
N VAL A 66 -0.89 16.47 6.05
CA VAL A 66 -0.87 17.16 7.35
C VAL A 66 -1.05 18.68 7.26
N SER A 67 -0.76 19.28 6.12
CA SER A 67 -0.91 20.70 5.83
C SER A 67 -2.25 21.05 5.18
N GLY A 68 -3.07 20.05 4.85
CA GLY A 68 -4.35 20.22 4.18
C GLY A 68 -4.27 20.27 2.65
N ASN A 69 -3.11 19.97 2.05
CA ASN A 69 -2.98 19.86 0.61
C ASN A 69 -3.60 18.56 0.09
N LEU A 70 -4.14 18.60 -1.12
CA LEU A 70 -4.75 17.44 -1.75
C LEU A 70 -3.68 16.41 -2.15
N LEU A 71 -3.80 15.18 -1.65
CA LEU A 71 -2.95 14.05 -2.04
C LEU A 71 -3.64 13.18 -3.09
N CYS A 72 -4.94 12.95 -2.95
CA CYS A 72 -5.70 12.10 -3.86
C CYS A 72 -6.33 12.91 -4.99
N TYR A 73 -5.84 12.70 -6.22
CA TYR A 73 -6.40 13.22 -7.46
C TYR A 73 -6.03 12.28 -8.62
N PRO A 74 -6.71 12.36 -9.78
CA PRO A 74 -6.33 11.59 -10.96
C PRO A 74 -4.87 11.89 -11.37
N GLY A 75 -4.01 10.88 -11.38
CA GLY A 75 -2.58 11.07 -11.64
C GLY A 75 -1.80 11.59 -10.43
N CYS A 76 -2.23 11.27 -9.20
CA CYS A 76 -1.51 11.65 -7.99
C CYS A 76 -0.05 11.20 -7.98
N GLN A 77 0.76 11.83 -7.13
CA GLN A 77 2.20 11.57 -7.05
C GLN A 77 2.50 10.08 -6.81
N VAL A 78 1.66 9.38 -6.05
CA VAL A 78 1.79 7.92 -5.85
C VAL A 78 1.69 7.17 -7.17
N MET A 79 0.70 7.47 -8.01
CA MET A 79 0.56 6.83 -9.33
C MET A 79 1.73 7.18 -10.25
N VAL A 80 2.21 8.42 -10.22
CA VAL A 80 3.38 8.85 -11.01
C VAL A 80 4.64 8.10 -10.59
N LEU A 81 4.89 7.96 -9.29
CA LEU A 81 6.04 7.22 -8.76
C LEU A 81 5.92 5.72 -9.05
N SER A 82 4.72 5.17 -8.93
CA SER A 82 4.43 3.77 -9.25
C SER A 82 4.72 3.45 -10.72
N ALA A 83 4.22 4.27 -11.65
CA ALA A 83 4.48 4.13 -13.08
C ALA A 83 5.98 4.22 -13.44
N ARG A 84 6.76 4.96 -12.63
CA ARG A 84 8.22 5.08 -12.79
C ARG A 84 9.01 4.04 -12.00
N GLN A 85 8.33 3.09 -11.36
CA GLN A 85 8.91 2.08 -10.47
C GLN A 85 9.83 2.70 -9.41
N GLN A 86 9.46 3.89 -8.93
CA GLN A 86 10.20 4.58 -7.90
C GLN A 86 9.69 4.17 -6.51
N PRO A 87 10.58 4.11 -5.50
CA PRO A 87 10.17 3.91 -4.12
C PRO A 87 9.18 4.99 -3.68
N ILE A 88 8.14 4.57 -2.95
CA ILE A 88 7.16 5.46 -2.34
C ILE A 88 7.30 5.29 -0.83
N HIS A 89 7.72 6.37 -0.15
CA HIS A 89 7.76 6.37 1.31
C HIS A 89 6.35 6.29 1.87
N HIS A 90 6.19 5.66 3.03
CA HIS A 90 4.91 5.71 3.74
C HIS A 90 4.64 7.15 4.19
N PHE A 91 3.36 7.51 4.26
CA PHE A 91 2.94 8.83 4.69
C PHE A 91 1.61 8.77 5.44
N ASP A 92 1.40 9.73 6.32
CA ASP A 92 0.11 9.91 6.98
C ASP A 92 -0.77 10.81 6.12
N MET A 93 -2.05 10.46 6.01
CA MET A 93 -3.03 11.29 5.34
C MET A 93 -4.37 11.28 6.09
N ARG A 94 -5.06 12.41 6.02
CA ARG A 94 -6.44 12.54 6.45
C ARG A 94 -7.35 12.08 5.32
N THR A 95 -8.30 11.22 5.62
CA THR A 95 -9.30 10.69 4.69
C THR A 95 -10.70 10.79 5.31
N ARG A 96 -11.73 10.61 4.49
CA ARG A 96 -13.14 10.64 4.91
C ARG A 96 -13.73 9.24 4.78
N ARG A 97 -14.27 8.72 5.87
CA ARG A 97 -15.10 7.50 5.89
C ARG A 97 -16.40 7.70 5.13
N LYS A 98 -17.07 6.61 4.77
CA LYS A 98 -18.39 6.64 4.10
C LYS A 98 -19.44 7.45 4.87
N ASP A 99 -19.43 7.39 6.20
CA ASP A 99 -20.34 8.14 7.07
C ASP A 99 -19.99 9.65 7.19
N GLY A 100 -18.92 10.09 6.54
CA GLY A 100 -18.44 11.47 6.57
C GLY A 100 -17.41 11.75 7.67
N GLN A 101 -17.15 10.82 8.60
CA GLN A 101 -16.16 10.99 9.65
C GLN A 101 -14.75 11.10 9.06
N GLU A 102 -13.98 12.07 9.53
CA GLU A 102 -12.57 12.21 9.15
C GLU A 102 -11.67 11.41 10.07
N ILE A 103 -10.76 10.64 9.47
CA ILE A 103 -9.76 9.85 10.18
C ILE A 103 -8.37 10.09 9.58
N TRP A 104 -7.35 9.81 10.38
CA TRP A 104 -5.97 9.78 9.91
C TRP A 104 -5.55 8.34 9.68
N ILE A 105 -4.95 8.10 8.52
CA ILE A 105 -4.40 6.79 8.19
C ILE A 105 -2.95 6.94 7.73
N ASN A 106 -2.11 6.00 8.15
CA ASN A 106 -0.79 5.81 7.60
C ASN A 106 -0.90 4.88 6.39
N ILE A 107 -0.37 5.30 5.25
CA ILE A 107 -0.39 4.57 3.97
C ILE A 107 1.02 4.09 3.67
N SER A 108 1.19 2.78 3.50
CA SER A 108 2.35 2.15 2.84
C SER A 108 1.95 1.76 1.43
N THR A 109 2.80 2.04 0.44
CA THR A 109 2.53 1.71 -0.96
C THR A 109 3.62 0.80 -1.52
N ILE A 110 3.20 -0.28 -2.17
CA ILE A 110 4.07 -1.24 -2.81
C ILE A 110 3.77 -1.23 -4.31
N VAL A 111 4.80 -0.96 -5.08
CA VAL A 111 4.75 -1.03 -6.54
C VAL A 111 5.01 -2.47 -6.95
N VAL A 112 4.08 -3.04 -7.69
CA VAL A 112 4.14 -4.40 -8.21
C VAL A 112 4.45 -4.33 -9.71
N PRO A 113 5.66 -4.73 -10.14
CA PRO A 113 5.98 -4.80 -11.56
C PRO A 113 5.11 -5.86 -12.25
N GLY A 114 4.54 -5.51 -13.40
CA GLY A 114 3.96 -6.51 -14.31
C GLY A 114 5.03 -7.36 -14.99
N ALA A 115 4.70 -8.57 -15.43
CA ALA A 115 5.60 -9.42 -16.21
C ALA A 115 5.36 -9.24 -17.72
N ASN A 116 6.41 -9.25 -18.55
CA ASN A 116 6.34 -9.22 -20.03
C ASN A 116 5.30 -8.24 -20.61
N ASP A 117 5.62 -6.93 -20.63
CA ASP A 117 4.74 -5.85 -21.12
C ASP A 117 3.39 -5.70 -20.38
N GLN A 118 3.17 -6.37 -19.25
CA GLN A 118 1.98 -6.16 -18.43
C GLN A 118 2.05 -4.88 -17.60
N ALA A 119 0.86 -4.29 -17.44
CA ALA A 119 0.55 -3.19 -16.54
C ALA A 119 1.07 -3.46 -15.11
N SER A 120 1.87 -2.54 -14.58
CA SER A 120 2.29 -2.56 -13.18
C SER A 120 1.12 -2.20 -12.27
N GLY A 121 0.92 -2.97 -11.21
CA GLY A 121 -0.10 -2.70 -10.22
C GLY A 121 0.46 -1.99 -8.99
N THR A 122 -0.42 -1.39 -8.19
CA THR A 122 -0.03 -0.73 -6.93
C THR A 122 -0.85 -1.27 -5.78
N VAL A 123 -0.20 -1.80 -4.75
CA VAL A 123 -0.86 -2.28 -3.52
C VAL A 123 -0.65 -1.27 -2.40
N HIS A 124 -1.74 -0.87 -1.77
CA HIS A 124 -1.76 0.04 -0.64
C HIS A 124 -2.18 -0.70 0.62
N LEU A 125 -1.35 -0.58 1.65
CA LEU A 125 -1.67 -1.00 3.00
C LEU A 125 -1.94 0.26 3.82
N PHE A 126 -2.95 0.20 4.69
CA PHE A 126 -3.23 1.33 5.55
C PHE A 126 -3.74 0.92 6.92
N ARG A 127 -3.43 1.79 7.88
CA ARG A 127 -3.84 1.65 9.28
C ARG A 127 -4.30 3.00 9.80
N GLU A 128 -5.33 2.99 10.63
CA GLU A 128 -5.75 4.19 11.35
C GLU A 128 -4.69 4.57 12.39
N VAL A 129 -4.37 5.86 12.47
CA VAL A 129 -3.38 6.41 13.39
C VAL A 129 -3.98 7.57 14.18
N MET A 130 -3.50 7.71 15.42
CA MET A 130 -3.87 8.82 16.27
C MET A 130 -3.04 10.04 15.87
N HIS A 131 -3.66 11.01 15.20
CA HIS A 131 -3.00 12.28 14.92
C HIS A 131 -3.48 13.32 15.95
N ALA A 132 -2.54 13.96 16.65
CA ALA A 132 -2.87 15.07 17.52
C ALA A 132 -3.50 16.18 16.67
N ARG A 133 -4.73 16.59 16.99
CA ARG A 133 -5.31 17.80 16.38
C ARG A 133 -4.34 18.96 16.63
N PRO A 134 -3.96 19.75 15.61
CA PRO A 134 -3.41 21.06 15.88
C PRO A 134 -4.43 21.79 16.77
N ALA A 135 -3.99 22.32 17.91
CA ALA A 135 -4.87 23.09 18.77
C ALA A 135 -5.56 24.19 17.93
N PRO A 136 -6.87 24.41 18.05
CA PRO A 136 -7.55 25.46 17.30
C PRO A 136 -6.82 26.79 17.54
N GLY A 137 -6.44 27.43 16.43
CA GLY A 137 -5.49 28.53 16.40
C GLY A 137 -5.86 29.65 17.38
N ARG A 138 -4.93 29.96 18.30
CA ARG A 138 -4.90 31.25 18.96
C ARG A 138 -4.55 32.31 17.91
N MET A 139 -5.57 32.95 17.37
CA MET A 139 -5.47 34.13 16.53
C MET A 139 -4.75 35.22 17.34
N ARG A 140 -3.45 35.40 17.12
CA ARG A 140 -2.70 36.55 17.64
C ARG A 140 -2.92 37.71 16.68
N HIS A 141 -3.78 38.64 17.08
CA HIS A 141 -3.80 39.98 16.51
C HIS A 141 -2.50 40.70 16.86
N HIS A 142 -1.74 41.16 15.87
CA HIS A 142 -1.00 42.42 15.98
C HIS A 142 -0.82 43.09 14.61
N PRO A 143 -0.90 44.43 14.54
CA PRO A 143 -1.07 45.17 13.30
C PRO A 143 0.26 45.52 12.62
N GLU A 144 0.10 46.09 11.44
CA GLU A 144 1.06 46.46 10.39
C GLU A 144 2.28 47.27 10.87
N SER A 145 3.45 47.01 10.26
CA SER A 145 4.35 48.07 9.75
C SER A 145 5.50 47.52 8.88
N GLY A 146 5.46 47.88 7.59
CA GLY A 146 6.57 48.37 6.75
C GLY A 146 7.91 47.62 6.62
N GLY A 147 8.24 47.25 5.38
CA GLY A 147 9.58 47.54 4.83
C GLY A 147 10.36 46.42 4.14
N ARG A 148 10.36 46.47 2.79
CA ARG A 148 11.46 46.15 1.84
C ARG A 148 11.90 44.68 1.59
N GLN A 149 11.61 44.27 0.34
CA GLN A 149 12.34 43.40 -0.60
C GLN A 149 13.52 42.54 -0.10
N ALA A 150 13.43 41.21 -0.33
CA ALA A 150 14.51 40.44 -0.96
C ALA A 150 14.06 39.02 -1.37
N ARG A 151 14.03 38.79 -2.69
CA ARG A 151 14.39 37.57 -3.44
C ARG A 151 13.71 36.23 -3.12
N GLU A 152 13.04 35.72 -4.15
CA GLU A 152 12.67 34.33 -4.41
C GLU A 152 13.77 33.34 -3.99
N ARG A 153 13.39 32.36 -3.18
CA ARG A 153 14.09 31.09 -3.05
C ARG A 153 13.05 29.97 -3.04
N THR A 154 12.95 29.31 -4.17
CA THR A 154 12.38 27.96 -4.31
C THR A 154 13.14 26.98 -3.40
N PRO A 155 12.47 26.06 -2.68
CA PRO A 155 13.12 24.84 -2.24
C PRO A 155 12.86 23.76 -3.30
N SER A 156 13.63 23.83 -4.39
CA SER A 156 13.93 22.65 -5.19
C SER A 156 15.07 21.92 -4.48
N GLY A 157 14.82 20.69 -4.02
CA GLY A 157 15.79 19.97 -3.21
C GLY A 157 15.42 18.50 -2.98
N VAL A 158 14.90 17.82 -4.00
CA VAL A 158 14.95 16.35 -4.04
C VAL A 158 16.41 15.99 -4.33
N VAL A 159 17.17 15.66 -3.28
CA VAL A 159 18.57 15.24 -3.43
C VAL A 159 18.57 13.81 -3.96
N ALA A 160 18.84 13.67 -5.26
CA ALA A 160 19.03 12.40 -5.92
C ALA A 160 20.33 11.75 -5.41
N SER A 161 20.21 10.64 -4.67
CA SER A 161 21.32 9.73 -4.47
C SER A 161 21.21 8.62 -5.51
N SER A 162 22.21 8.57 -6.39
CA SER A 162 22.38 7.61 -7.46
C SER A 162 22.61 6.20 -6.91
N GLY A 163 21.57 5.36 -6.94
CA GLY A 163 21.65 3.91 -6.79
C GLY A 163 21.01 3.24 -8.00
N SER A 164 21.74 2.34 -8.66
CA SER A 164 21.42 1.72 -9.95
C SER A 164 20.04 1.04 -10.02
N PRO A 165 19.36 1.06 -11.18
CA PRO A 165 18.04 0.46 -11.38
C PRO A 165 18.10 -1.05 -11.68
N GLY A 166 17.08 -1.80 -11.26
CA GLY A 166 16.63 -2.97 -12.03
C GLY A 166 16.98 -4.38 -11.55
N ARG A 167 16.87 -4.70 -10.26
CA ARG A 167 16.67 -6.11 -9.84
C ARG A 167 15.44 -6.23 -8.95
N ASN A 168 14.56 -7.18 -9.29
CA ASN A 168 13.44 -7.55 -8.43
C ASN A 168 14.00 -7.93 -7.04
N PRO A 169 13.62 -7.23 -5.95
CA PRO A 169 14.16 -7.50 -4.62
C PRO A 169 14.00 -8.97 -4.19
N ALA A 170 12.98 -9.66 -4.70
CA ALA A 170 12.73 -11.08 -4.46
C ALA A 170 13.82 -12.01 -5.02
N GLU A 171 14.61 -11.59 -6.01
CA GLU A 171 15.74 -12.37 -6.55
C GLU A 171 16.92 -12.45 -5.59
N ARG A 172 16.97 -11.58 -4.57
CA ARG A 172 18.02 -11.57 -3.54
C ARG A 172 17.77 -12.61 -2.43
N LEU A 173 16.65 -13.33 -2.48
CA LEU A 173 16.28 -14.34 -1.49
C LEU A 173 16.89 -15.70 -1.84
N THR A 174 17.47 -16.34 -0.82
CA THR A 174 17.92 -17.74 -0.90
C THR A 174 16.74 -18.68 -1.19
N SER A 175 17.02 -19.89 -1.66
CA SER A 175 15.97 -20.90 -1.92
C SER A 175 15.10 -21.16 -0.69
N ARG A 176 15.72 -21.21 0.50
CA ARG A 176 15.02 -21.40 1.77
C ARG A 176 14.15 -20.20 2.16
N GLU A 177 14.65 -18.99 1.95
CA GLU A 177 13.87 -17.77 2.20
C GLU A 177 12.67 -17.66 1.25
N ARG A 178 12.83 -18.03 -0.02
CA ARG A 178 11.71 -18.09 -0.99
C ARG A 178 10.66 -19.13 -0.59
N GLU A 179 11.09 -20.31 -0.14
CA GLU A 179 10.19 -21.35 0.36
C GLU A 179 9.38 -20.87 1.56
N ILE A 180 10.04 -20.26 2.56
CA ILE A 180 9.39 -19.69 3.74
C ILE A 180 8.43 -18.58 3.33
N LEU A 181 8.85 -17.69 2.44
CA LEU A 181 8.01 -16.59 1.95
C LEU A 181 6.75 -17.12 1.25
N ARG A 182 6.82 -18.19 0.44
CA ARG A 182 5.64 -18.82 -0.16
C ARG A 182 4.69 -19.43 0.87
N LEU A 183 5.20 -20.07 1.91
CA LEU A 183 4.34 -20.62 2.97
C LEU A 183 3.68 -19.50 3.80
N VAL A 184 4.43 -18.41 4.01
CA VAL A 184 3.91 -17.19 4.61
C VAL A 184 2.80 -16.60 3.76
N ALA A 185 3.00 -16.56 2.45
CA ALA A 185 2.06 -16.11 1.43
C ALA A 185 0.84 -17.04 1.31
N GLY A 186 0.97 -18.33 1.63
CA GLY A 186 -0.15 -19.27 1.76
C GLY A 186 -1.00 -19.07 3.02
N GLY A 187 -0.70 -18.06 3.86
CA GLY A 187 -1.46 -17.77 5.07
C GLY A 187 -1.14 -18.69 6.26
N LEU A 188 -0.10 -19.53 6.19
CA LEU A 188 0.21 -20.47 7.26
C LEU A 188 0.73 -19.75 8.51
N ALA A 189 0.29 -20.20 9.68
CA ALA A 189 0.84 -19.75 10.96
C ALA A 189 2.31 -20.18 11.12
N THR A 190 3.10 -19.38 11.86
CA THR A 190 4.53 -19.66 12.10
C THR A 190 4.78 -21.04 12.70
N SER A 191 3.86 -21.51 13.56
CA SER A 191 3.89 -22.87 14.12
C SER A 191 3.73 -23.95 13.05
N THR A 192 2.76 -23.80 12.15
CA THR A 192 2.54 -24.73 11.03
C THR A 192 3.72 -24.73 10.06
N ILE A 193 4.30 -23.56 9.78
CA ILE A 193 5.50 -23.44 8.94
C ILE A 193 6.68 -24.18 9.59
N ALA A 194 6.88 -23.99 10.89
CA ALA A 194 7.94 -24.65 11.66
C ALA A 194 7.82 -26.18 11.59
N SER A 195 6.61 -26.71 11.80
CA SER A 195 6.32 -28.14 11.67
C SER A 195 6.58 -28.66 10.25
N LYS A 196 6.12 -27.94 9.22
CA LYS A 196 6.26 -28.37 7.82
C LYS A 196 7.72 -28.39 7.36
N LEU A 197 8.54 -27.51 7.92
CA LEU A 197 9.93 -27.33 7.55
C LEU A 197 10.92 -27.99 8.51
N CYS A 198 10.42 -28.73 9.51
CA CYS A 198 11.20 -29.40 10.56
C CYS A 198 12.23 -28.49 11.24
N ILE A 199 11.84 -27.24 11.56
CA ILE A 199 12.68 -26.26 12.25
C ILE A 199 11.92 -25.62 13.42
N SER A 200 12.62 -24.91 14.31
CA SER A 200 11.96 -24.23 15.43
C SER A 200 11.14 -23.02 14.97
N GLN A 201 10.09 -22.65 15.72
CA GLN A 201 9.32 -21.42 15.46
C GLN A 201 10.20 -20.17 15.50
N THR A 202 11.21 -20.15 16.38
CA THR A 202 12.19 -19.05 16.47
C THR A 202 13.02 -18.94 15.20
N THR A 203 13.44 -20.07 14.62
CA THR A 203 14.15 -20.12 13.34
C THR A 203 13.27 -19.55 12.20
N VAL A 204 11.98 -19.91 12.16
CA VAL A 204 11.03 -19.33 11.19
C VAL A 204 10.90 -17.82 11.37
N ARG A 205 10.74 -17.32 12.61
CA ARG A 205 10.66 -15.88 12.88
C ARG A 205 11.92 -15.13 12.41
N ASN A 206 13.11 -15.68 12.67
CA ASN A 206 14.36 -15.09 12.23
C ASN A 206 14.46 -15.06 10.69
N HIS A 207 14.07 -16.14 10.02
CA HIS A 207 13.99 -16.14 8.55
C HIS A 207 13.03 -15.08 8.03
N ILE A 208 11.85 -14.92 8.64
CA ILE A 208 10.90 -13.87 8.27
C ILE A 208 11.53 -12.48 8.45
N GLN A 209 12.17 -12.20 9.58
CA GLN A 209 12.85 -10.91 9.81
C GLN A 209 13.94 -10.64 8.76
N HIS A 210 14.73 -11.64 8.40
CA HIS A 210 15.76 -11.50 7.36
C HIS A 210 15.15 -11.26 5.98
N ILE A 211 14.05 -11.95 5.65
CA ILE A 211 13.29 -11.73 4.41
C ILE A 211 12.77 -10.29 4.36
N LEU A 212 12.15 -9.80 5.44
CA LEU A 212 11.66 -8.43 5.54
C LEU A 212 12.78 -7.41 5.28
N ALA A 213 13.92 -7.57 5.96
CA ALA A 213 15.07 -6.70 5.78
C ALA A 213 15.63 -6.73 4.34
N LYS A 214 15.72 -7.92 3.72
CA LYS A 214 16.20 -8.07 2.34
C LYS A 214 15.25 -7.48 1.30
N LEU A 215 13.96 -7.53 1.54
CA LEU A 215 12.92 -6.98 0.67
C LEU A 215 12.68 -5.48 0.94
N GLY A 216 13.21 -4.92 2.02
CA GLY A 216 12.85 -3.58 2.49
C GLY A 216 11.40 -3.48 2.96
N ALA A 217 10.77 -4.62 3.29
CA ALA A 217 9.39 -4.68 3.77
C ALA A 217 9.32 -4.40 5.27
N HIS A 218 8.38 -3.58 5.68
CA HIS A 218 8.13 -3.20 7.08
C HIS A 218 7.09 -4.10 7.76
N SER A 219 6.40 -4.96 7.00
CA SER A 219 5.49 -5.95 7.56
C SER A 219 5.49 -7.25 6.76
N ARG A 220 5.02 -8.33 7.41
CA ARG A 220 4.79 -9.63 6.76
C ARG A 220 3.86 -9.50 5.56
N LEU A 221 2.86 -8.62 5.66
CA LEU A 221 1.90 -8.37 4.59
C LEU A 221 2.59 -7.71 3.40
N GLU A 222 3.45 -6.73 3.67
CA GLU A 222 4.26 -6.09 2.63
C GLU A 222 5.22 -7.09 1.96
N ALA A 223 5.82 -8.03 2.70
CA ALA A 223 6.65 -9.06 2.06
C ALA A 223 5.86 -10.02 1.15
N VAL A 224 4.60 -10.31 1.47
CA VAL A 224 3.78 -11.24 0.69
C VAL A 224 3.36 -10.67 -0.67
N THR A 225 3.19 -9.35 -0.80
CA THR A 225 2.85 -8.73 -2.08
C THR A 225 3.93 -8.96 -3.15
N PHE A 226 5.20 -9.15 -2.75
CA PHE A 226 6.28 -9.49 -3.69
C PHE A 226 6.18 -10.91 -4.27
N VAL A 227 5.39 -11.81 -3.66
CA VAL A 227 5.12 -13.16 -4.21
C VAL A 227 3.97 -13.12 -5.18
N PHE A 228 2.88 -12.45 -4.80
CA PHE A 228 1.62 -12.49 -5.55
C PHE A 228 1.46 -11.37 -6.56
N GLY A 229 2.37 -10.40 -6.57
CA GLY A 229 2.29 -9.27 -7.47
C GLY A 229 2.06 -9.67 -8.94
N GLN A 230 2.62 -10.81 -9.37
CA GLN A 230 2.47 -11.32 -10.73
C GLN A 230 1.09 -11.94 -11.02
N GLU A 231 0.42 -12.50 -10.02
CA GLU A 231 -0.89 -13.16 -10.16
C GLU A 231 -2.06 -12.19 -9.93
N LEU A 232 -1.84 -11.13 -9.14
CA LEU A 232 -2.86 -10.13 -8.80
C LEU A 232 -3.30 -9.28 -10.00
N PHE A 233 -2.43 -9.15 -11.01
CA PHE A 233 -2.65 -8.30 -12.19
C PHE A 233 -2.58 -9.09 -13.52
N ALA A 234 -2.74 -10.42 -13.46
CA ALA A 234 -2.75 -11.25 -14.67
C ALA A 234 -4.01 -10.98 -15.54
N PRO A 235 -3.88 -11.02 -16.88
CA PRO A 235 -4.99 -10.71 -17.79
C PRO A 235 -6.14 -11.73 -17.64
N GLY A 236 -7.38 -11.23 -17.54
CA GLY A 236 -8.60 -12.03 -17.40
C GLY A 236 -9.41 -11.80 -16.12
N LEU A 237 -9.00 -10.85 -15.27
CA LEU A 237 -9.67 -10.47 -14.01
C LEU A 237 -10.64 -9.27 -14.14
N HIS A 238 -10.96 -8.82 -15.36
CA HIS A 238 -11.85 -7.69 -15.62
C HIS A 238 -13.22 -8.13 -16.14
#